data_AF-A0AA41VFN6-F1
#
_entry.id   AF-A0AA41VFN6-F1
#
_cell.length_a   1.000
_cell.length_b   1.000
_cell.length_c   1.000
_cell.angle_alpha   90.00
_cell.angle_beta   90.00
_cell.angle_gamma   90.00
#
_symmetry.space_group_name_H-M   'P 1'
#
loop_
_entity.id
_entity.type
_entity.pdbx_description
1 polymer ?
#
loop_
_entity_poly.entity_id
_entity_poly.type
_entity_poly.pdbx_seq_one_letter_code
_entity_poly.pdbx_strand_id
1 'polypeptide(L)'
;MPEDKISRVSKLVRDYYILVPDDESAEKAIRTQMRLAYVRYRSELAKHYRSFDNHEEALLNPSSRIRNKNDWADLCNFFNTDDAFK
;
A
#
# COMPACT_ATOMS: atom_id res chain seq x y z
N MET A 1 4.56 8.15 3.79
CA MET A 1 3.77 8.54 2.60
C MET A 1 3.63 10.05 2.63
N PRO A 2 3.98 10.80 1.58
CA PRO A 2 3.87 12.26 1.58
C PRO A 2 2.41 12.71 1.79
N GLU A 3 2.19 13.75 2.61
CA GLU A 3 0.86 14.33 2.91
C GLU A 3 0.06 14.62 1.62
N ASP A 4 0.72 15.16 0.60
CA ASP A 4 0.11 15.50 -0.69
C ASP A 4 -0.48 14.29 -1.42
N LYS A 5 0.18 13.13 -1.32
CA LYS A 5 -0.33 11.88 -1.92
C LYS A 5 -1.58 11.40 -1.17
N ILE A 6 -1.61 11.55 0.16
CA ILE A 6 -2.77 11.15 0.98
C ILE A 6 -3.97 12.05 0.67
N SER A 7 -3.76 13.36 0.58
CA SER A 7 -4.79 14.33 0.24
C SER A 7 -5.42 14.04 -1.13
N ARG A 8 -4.60 13.78 -2.15
CA ARG A 8 -5.06 13.46 -3.51
C ARG A 8 -5.93 12.20 -3.56
N VAL A 9 -5.51 11.12 -2.90
CA VAL A 9 -6.29 9.87 -2.92
C VAL A 9 -7.58 10.03 -2.09
N SER A 10 -7.55 10.79 -0.99
CA SER A 10 -8.75 11.06 -0.18
C SER A 10 -9.80 11.81 -0.98
N LYS A 11 -9.40 12.82 -1.77
CA LYS A 11 -10.30 13.56 -2.67
C LYS A 11 -10.93 12.65 -3.73
N LEU A 12 -10.12 11.80 -4.38
CA LEU A 12 -10.63 10.85 -5.38
C LEU A 12 -11.66 9.87 -4.81
N VAL A 13 -11.45 9.40 -3.58
CA VAL A 13 -12.41 8.51 -2.90
C VAL A 13 -13.72 9.25 -2.58
N ARG A 14 -13.64 10.49 -2.08
CA ARG A 14 -14.84 11.33 -1.86
C ARG A 14 -15.63 11.55 -3.14
N ASP A 15 -14.94 11.96 -4.21
CA ASP A 15 -15.55 12.28 -5.50
C ASP A 15 -16.20 11.03 -6.14
N TYR A 16 -15.57 9.85 -5.98
CA TYR A 16 -16.06 8.60 -6.56
C TYR A 16 -17.25 7.99 -5.82
N TYR A 17 -17.34 8.18 -4.49
CA TYR A 17 -18.38 7.55 -3.65
C TYR A 17 -19.51 8.50 -3.22
N ILE A 18 -19.50 9.78 -3.63
CA ILE A 18 -20.45 10.83 -3.19
C ILE A 18 -20.65 10.74 -1.67
N LEU A 19 -19.55 10.85 -0.93
CA LEU A 19 -19.58 10.79 0.54
C LEU A 19 -19.95 12.17 1.09
N VAL A 20 -21.25 12.40 1.26
CA VAL A 20 -21.79 13.52 2.07
C VAL A 20 -22.10 12.95 3.45
N PRO A 21 -21.57 13.52 4.55
CA PRO A 21 -21.21 14.93 4.68
C PRO A 21 -19.70 15.21 4.79
N ASP A 22 -19.36 16.47 4.48
CA ASP A 22 -18.09 17.19 4.74
C ASP A 22 -17.76 17.31 6.25
N ASP A 23 -17.93 16.22 7.00
CA ASP A 23 -17.51 16.16 8.39
C ASP A 23 -16.05 15.71 8.45
N GLU A 24 -15.21 16.49 9.14
CA GLU A 24 -13.81 16.14 9.44
C GLU A 24 -13.69 14.72 10.04
N SER A 25 -14.71 14.30 10.79
CA SER A 25 -14.80 12.95 11.34
C SER A 25 -14.87 11.86 10.26
N ALA A 26 -15.63 12.10 9.18
CA ALA A 26 -15.75 11.21 8.03
C ALA A 26 -14.44 11.17 7.23
N GLU A 27 -13.78 12.31 7.05
CA GLU A 27 -12.45 12.35 6.40
C GLU A 27 -11.43 11.53 7.18
N LYS A 28 -11.40 11.72 8.50
CA LYS A 28 -10.49 11.01 9.40
C LYS A 28 -10.78 9.51 9.37
N ALA A 29 -12.05 9.11 9.35
CA ALA A 29 -12.45 7.71 9.23
C ALA A 29 -11.98 7.10 7.90
N ILE A 30 -12.19 7.77 6.76
CA ILE A 30 -11.73 7.32 5.44
C ILE A 30 -10.21 7.19 5.42
N ARG A 31 -9.48 8.24 5.84
CA ARG A 31 -8.01 8.21 5.92
C ARG A 31 -7.52 7.06 6.79
N THR A 32 -8.19 6.79 7.91
CA THR A 32 -7.85 5.69 8.82
C THR A 32 -8.08 4.34 8.16
N GLN A 33 -9.23 4.11 7.53
CA GLN A 33 -9.52 2.86 6.83
C GLN A 33 -8.55 2.63 5.66
N MET A 34 -8.23 3.68 4.90
CA MET A 34 -7.24 3.60 3.83
C MET A 34 -5.84 3.27 4.34
N ARG A 35 -5.41 3.87 5.47
CA ARG A 35 -4.14 3.53 6.12
C ARG A 35 -4.12 2.07 6.56
N LEU A 36 -5.17 1.59 7.21
CA LEU A 36 -5.28 0.20 7.66
C LEU A 36 -5.27 -0.78 6.47
N ALA A 37 -6.03 -0.48 5.41
CA ALA A 37 -6.05 -1.28 4.20
C ALA A 37 -4.67 -1.32 3.53
N TYR A 38 -3.98 -0.18 3.45
CA TYR A 38 -2.63 -0.11 2.90
C TYR A 38 -1.62 -0.90 3.74
N VAL A 39 -1.69 -0.81 5.07
CA VAL A 39 -0.82 -1.59 5.97
C VAL A 39 -1.05 -3.09 5.80
N ARG A 40 -2.31 -3.54 5.72
CA ARG A 40 -2.65 -4.95 5.48
C ARG A 40 -2.12 -5.42 4.13
N TYR A 41 -2.40 -4.67 3.07
CA TYR A 41 -1.91 -4.94 1.73
C TYR A 41 -0.38 -5.08 1.71
N ARG A 42 0.33 -4.14 2.34
CA ARG A 42 1.79 -4.17 2.42
C ARG A 42 2.31 -5.36 3.21
N SER A 43 1.65 -5.72 4.32
CA SER A 43 2.03 -6.87 5.15
C SER A 43 1.89 -8.19 4.38
N GLU A 44 0.82 -8.35 3.60
CA GLU A 44 0.64 -9.54 2.76
C GLU A 44 1.70 -9.63 1.66
N LEU A 45 2.05 -8.50 1.04
CA LEU A 45 3.12 -8.45 0.05
C LEU A 45 4.49 -8.75 0.66
N ALA A 46 4.75 -8.28 1.88
CA ALA A 46 5.98 -8.62 2.60
C ALA A 46 6.02 -10.13 2.92
N LYS A 47 4.90 -10.75 3.30
CA LYS A 47 4.82 -12.21 3.50
C LYS A 47 5.12 -12.97 2.20
N HIS A 48 4.55 -12.53 1.08
CA HIS A 48 4.85 -13.09 -0.24
C HIS A 48 6.33 -12.92 -0.61
N TYR A 49 6.91 -11.75 -0.34
CA TYR A 49 8.35 -11.52 -0.55
C TYR A 49 9.22 -12.50 0.26
N ARG A 50 8.87 -12.74 1.53
CA ARG A 50 9.60 -13.64 2.44
C ARG A 50 9.40 -15.13 2.17
N SER A 51 8.47 -15.52 1.29
CA SER A 51 8.32 -16.94 0.92
C SER A 51 9.34 -17.40 -0.12
N PHE A 52 10.14 -16.48 -0.68
CA PHE A 52 11.21 -16.81 -1.61
C PHE A 52 12.54 -16.93 -0.87
N ASP A 53 13.42 -17.78 -1.37
CA ASP A 53 14.70 -18.08 -0.71
C ASP A 53 15.70 -16.93 -0.86
N ASN A 54 15.55 -16.11 -1.90
CA ASN A 54 16.42 -14.98 -2.16
C ASN A 54 15.71 -13.81 -2.86
N HIS A 55 16.35 -12.64 -2.82
CA HIS A 55 15.83 -11.39 -3.37
C HIS A 55 15.59 -11.44 -4.89
N GLU A 56 16.47 -12.11 -5.63
CA GLU A 56 16.40 -12.19 -7.10
C GLU A 56 15.19 -13.03 -7.54
N GLU A 57 14.93 -14.13 -6.86
CA GLU A 57 13.75 -14.97 -7.08
C GLU A 57 12.45 -14.19 -6.79
N ALA A 58 12.42 -13.42 -5.71
CA ALA A 58 11.27 -12.58 -5.39
C ALA A 58 10.99 -11.55 -6.49
N LEU A 59 12.01 -10.88 -7.05
CA LEU A 59 11.86 -9.89 -8.12
C LEU A 59 11.20 -10.46 -9.39
N LEU A 60 11.50 -11.72 -9.72
CA LEU A 60 10.94 -12.39 -10.89
C LEU A 60 9.49 -12.86 -10.71
N ASN A 61 9.02 -12.93 -9.46
CA ASN A 61 7.73 -13.53 -9.09
C ASN A 61 6.79 -12.53 -8.38
N PRO A 62 6.31 -11.48 -9.09
CA PRO A 62 5.39 -10.50 -8.52
C PRO A 62 4.10 -11.15 -8.05
N SER A 63 3.61 -10.70 -6.88
CA SER A 63 2.32 -11.12 -6.37
C SER A 63 1.21 -10.79 -7.37
N SER A 64 0.25 -11.71 -7.54
CA SER A 64 -0.94 -11.50 -8.39
C SER A 64 -1.84 -10.34 -7.92
N ARG A 65 -1.66 -9.88 -6.67
CA ARG A 65 -2.37 -8.72 -6.12
C ARG A 65 -1.81 -7.39 -6.60
N ILE A 66 -0.56 -7.37 -7.08
CA ILE A 66 0.06 -6.17 -7.64
C ILE A 66 -0.46 -5.96 -9.06
N ARG A 67 -1.07 -4.79 -9.30
CA ARG A 67 -1.52 -4.39 -10.64
C ARG A 67 -0.40 -3.82 -11.50
N ASN A 68 0.57 -3.14 -10.87
CA ASN A 68 1.72 -2.54 -11.56
C ASN A 68 3.00 -3.28 -11.19
N LYS A 69 3.57 -4.03 -12.13
CA LYS A 69 4.78 -4.83 -11.90
C LYS A 69 5.98 -3.98 -11.47
N ASN A 70 6.06 -2.71 -11.87
CA ASN A 70 7.14 -1.82 -11.46
C ASN A 70 7.09 -1.52 -9.95
N ASP A 71 5.88 -1.44 -9.37
CA ASP A 71 5.71 -1.22 -7.92
C ASP A 71 6.24 -2.41 -7.12
N TRP A 72 6.25 -3.62 -7.69
CA TRP A 72 6.78 -4.80 -7.02
C TRP A 72 8.29 -4.70 -6.79
N ALA A 73 9.05 -4.29 -7.82
CA ALA A 73 10.49 -4.15 -7.70
C ALA A 73 10.87 -3.14 -6.60
N ASP A 74 10.19 -2.00 -6.56
CA ASP A 74 10.39 -0.99 -5.51
C ASP A 74 10.05 -1.53 -4.11
N LEU A 75 8.99 -2.32 -4.00
CA LEU A 75 8.61 -2.96 -2.74
C LEU A 75 9.59 -4.05 -2.30
N CYS A 76 10.09 -4.88 -3.22
CA CYS A 76 11.13 -5.87 -2.92
C CYS A 76 12.38 -5.18 -2.38
N ASN A 77 12.83 -4.11 -3.04
CA ASN A 77 14.00 -3.32 -2.59
C ASN A 77 13.78 -2.77 -1.18
N PHE A 78 12.58 -2.25 -0.92
CA PHE A 78 12.20 -1.79 0.41
C PHE A 78 12.23 -2.93 1.46
N PHE A 79 11.61 -4.07 1.17
CA PHE A 79 11.54 -5.19 2.12
C PHE A 79 12.90 -5.83 2.39
N ASN A 80 13.81 -5.81 1.40
CA ASN A 80 15.17 -6.31 1.55
C ASN A 80 16.02 -5.44 2.50
N THR A 81 15.73 -4.14 2.55
CA THR A 81 16.56 -3.15 3.26
C THR A 81 16.01 -2.74 4.62
N ASP A 82 14.70 -2.79 4.82
CA ASP A 82 14.07 -2.39 6.08
C ASP A 82 14.18 -3.50 7.14
N ASP A 83 14.96 -3.27 8.20
CA ASP A 83 15.15 -4.22 9.30
C ASP A 83 13.86 -4.49 10.08
N ALA A 84 12.88 -3.59 10.05
CA ALA A 84 11.54 -3.85 10.59
C ALA A 84 10.76 -4.89 9.77
N PHE A 85 11.21 -5.15 8.53
CA PHE A 85 10.68 -6.14 7.61
C PHE A 85 11.69 -7.25 7.24
N LYS A 86 12.85 -7.33 7.89
CA LYS A 86 13.60 -8.60 8.02
C LYS A 86 12.93 -9.51 9.07
#